data_AF-A0A921K3W6-F1
#
_entry.id   AF-A0A921K3W6-F1
#
_cell.length_a   1.000
_cell.length_b   1.000
_cell.length_c   1.000
_cell.angle_alpha   90.00
_cell.angle_beta   90.00
_cell.angle_gamma   90.00
#
_symmetry.space_group_name_H-M   'P 1'
#
loop_
_entity.id
_entity.type
_entity.pdbx_description
1 polymer ?
#
loop_
_entity_poly.entity_id
_entity_poly.type
_entity_poly.pdbx_seq_one_letter_code
_entity_poly.pdbx_strand_id
1 'polypeptide(L)'
;MKYISTIIILFTILNGCTSEKLSEQKLKQVIITGKEYATFGEKESRNDISGQLEENSIISFYSRGGISAENIPLTYTHGVWNYTSELQWNTDQSDAVVSAYYPYMESDNFTVYEPDGKLKDILYYTGNTRYGSPILLKFSHLFSQLVFHVDPLLNKQLQEIQFTPSVSVHSFDPFSAEMEYTEEHPYPQVFTKQENGIYTLLVPPAPEIRVDISITTEEETYTASVHSSAFQSGYRYNYNIKSSNDGCGISTAEDFIAFTYLINGEAYGDRCLEEFGTSVNGKMTYYLLNDIHFTPEECARLQSIGHYNQSGFENSGFIDCLDGQNHTLYGLKLEPKSNMDSYALFSFVDTAGIIKDLNIENVSYSNAGYTCKYEAILTGRNNGTITGCHIKGNNSFTGESVKQAGGIAGINKGYVINCSAENIDFQLPNAQASGISFSNFGQLLNCYMASCDFTNTLSSGGICYTMEPRSEMKNCYTYKTIGYPSKKKYGSLVYKSNNCTIESGLYCDVDVRGVYDTYQTTPKQIYTYDENTMKAENDIPVIDILNNWISDNAQLYPEKIFYQWIKGDIPPIILELR
;
A
#
# COMPACT_ATOMS: atom_id res chain seq x y z
N MET A 1 -90.28 -10.50 -51.78
CA MET A 1 -89.71 -11.84 -52.09
C MET A 1 -88.47 -12.05 -51.22
N LYS A 2 -88.32 -13.26 -50.67
CA LYS A 2 -87.16 -13.91 -50.00
C LYS A 2 -85.94 -13.09 -49.51
N TYR A 3 -85.66 -13.21 -48.19
CA TYR A 3 -84.38 -13.39 -47.46
C TYR A 3 -83.14 -12.54 -47.85
N ILE A 4 -82.50 -11.71 -46.99
CA ILE A 4 -81.90 -11.86 -45.62
C ILE A 4 -80.36 -12.05 -45.65
N SER A 5 -79.70 -11.25 -44.78
CA SER A 5 -78.36 -11.37 -44.18
C SER A 5 -77.15 -10.58 -44.71
N THR A 6 -76.76 -9.61 -43.87
CA THR A 6 -75.42 -9.15 -43.43
C THR A 6 -74.20 -10.08 -43.66
N ILE A 7 -72.93 -9.61 -43.70
CA ILE A 7 -72.37 -8.35 -43.13
C ILE A 7 -71.25 -7.68 -43.97
N ILE A 8 -70.42 -6.83 -43.33
CA ILE A 8 -69.43 -5.85 -43.84
C ILE A 8 -67.97 -6.33 -43.58
N ILE A 9 -66.97 -5.70 -44.25
CA ILE A 9 -65.52 -5.50 -43.92
C ILE A 9 -64.50 -6.28 -44.81
N LEU A 10 -63.33 -5.75 -45.23
CA LEU A 10 -62.94 -4.38 -45.68
C LEU A 10 -61.54 -4.37 -46.39
N PHE A 11 -61.36 -3.53 -47.42
CA PHE A 11 -60.13 -2.85 -47.94
C PHE A 11 -58.74 -3.55 -48.10
N THR A 12 -58.39 -3.79 -49.38
CA THR A 12 -57.22 -3.25 -50.14
C THR A 12 -55.77 -3.78 -50.04
N ILE A 13 -55.09 -3.58 -51.19
CA ILE A 13 -53.63 -3.54 -51.52
C ILE A 13 -52.87 -4.87 -51.61
N LEU A 14 -52.72 -5.40 -52.84
CA LEU A 14 -51.53 -6.14 -53.29
C LEU A 14 -51.31 -5.97 -54.81
N ASN A 15 -50.34 -5.12 -55.16
CA ASN A 15 -49.60 -5.00 -56.42
C ASN A 15 -48.49 -3.98 -56.12
N GLY A 16 -47.22 -4.14 -56.47
CA GLY A 16 -46.50 -5.25 -57.11
C GLY A 16 -45.03 -4.83 -57.20
N CYS A 17 -44.08 -5.77 -57.07
CA CYS A 17 -42.67 -5.42 -56.86
C CYS A 17 -42.05 -4.60 -58.01
N THR A 18 -41.27 -3.57 -57.64
CA THR A 18 -40.07 -3.18 -58.37
C THR A 18 -38.89 -3.17 -57.40
N SER A 19 -37.73 -3.61 -57.87
CA SER A 19 -36.56 -3.94 -57.04
C SER A 19 -36.12 -2.81 -56.11
N GLU A 20 -36.21 -3.03 -54.79
CA GLU A 20 -35.35 -2.32 -53.86
C GLU A 20 -33.90 -2.76 -54.09
N LYS A 21 -33.00 -1.77 -54.16
CA LYS A 21 -31.56 -2.01 -54.14
C LYS A 21 -31.22 -2.81 -52.87
N LEU A 22 -30.17 -3.65 -52.93
CA LEU A 22 -29.43 -3.97 -51.70
C LEU A 22 -29.11 -2.64 -51.03
N SER A 23 -29.48 -2.48 -49.75
CA SER A 23 -28.96 -1.38 -48.97
C SER A 23 -27.45 -1.54 -48.88
N GLU A 24 -26.71 -0.55 -49.36
CA GLU A 24 -25.31 -0.40 -48.99
C GLU A 24 -25.28 -0.35 -47.46
N GLN A 25 -24.68 -1.36 -46.83
CA GLN A 25 -24.41 -1.32 -45.40
C GLN A 25 -23.44 -0.17 -45.17
N LYS A 26 -23.99 0.99 -44.80
CA LYS A 26 -23.21 2.19 -44.50
C LYS A 26 -22.30 1.85 -43.34
N LEU A 27 -21.00 1.75 -43.63
CA LEU A 27 -19.96 1.36 -42.69
C LEU A 27 -20.03 2.27 -41.46
N LYS A 28 -19.92 1.68 -40.27
CA LYS A 28 -19.96 2.46 -39.03
C LYS A 28 -18.63 3.17 -38.86
N GLN A 29 -18.69 4.49 -38.70
CA GLN A 29 -17.53 5.29 -38.34
C GLN A 29 -17.01 4.90 -36.95
N VAL A 30 -15.69 4.86 -36.78
CA VAL A 30 -15.07 4.59 -35.48
C VAL A 30 -15.03 5.87 -34.64
N ILE A 31 -15.53 5.80 -33.40
CA ILE A 31 -15.47 6.90 -32.42
C ILE A 31 -14.49 6.52 -31.33
N ILE A 32 -13.50 7.37 -31.07
CA ILE A 32 -12.43 7.14 -30.10
C ILE A 32 -12.39 8.31 -29.12
N THR A 33 -12.48 8.04 -27.83
CA THR A 33 -12.51 9.02 -26.72
C THR A 33 -11.62 8.57 -25.57
N GLY A 34 -11.54 9.39 -24.51
CA GLY A 34 -10.75 9.09 -23.31
C GLY A 34 -9.30 9.55 -23.45
N LYS A 35 -8.82 10.30 -22.47
CA LYS A 35 -7.47 10.89 -22.44
C LYS A 35 -6.82 10.79 -21.06
N GLU A 36 -7.43 10.01 -20.19
CA GLU A 36 -6.97 9.75 -18.83
C GLU A 36 -5.79 8.79 -18.89
N TYR A 37 -4.76 9.04 -18.10
CA TYR A 37 -3.69 8.09 -17.85
C TYR A 37 -3.44 7.94 -16.35
N ALA A 38 -3.16 6.74 -15.89
CA ALA A 38 -2.70 6.52 -14.51
C ALA A 38 -1.25 7.01 -14.39
N THR A 39 -0.96 7.87 -13.41
CA THR A 39 0.43 8.13 -12.99
C THR A 39 1.07 6.86 -12.46
N PHE A 40 2.41 6.80 -12.44
CA PHE A 40 3.14 5.75 -11.73
C PHE A 40 2.60 5.55 -10.30
N GLY A 41 2.01 4.38 -10.04
CA GLY A 41 1.54 4.01 -8.71
C GLY A 41 2.73 3.59 -7.86
N GLU A 42 2.99 4.25 -6.74
CA GLU A 42 3.97 3.73 -5.78
C GLU A 42 3.41 2.44 -5.18
N LYS A 43 4.27 1.45 -4.98
CA LYS A 43 3.87 0.21 -4.28
C LYS A 43 3.28 0.50 -2.88
N GLU A 44 3.59 1.68 -2.32
CA GLU A 44 3.11 2.20 -1.03
C GLU A 44 2.10 3.37 -1.13
N SER A 45 1.79 3.92 -2.32
CA SER A 45 0.84 5.03 -2.50
C SER A 45 -0.13 4.78 -3.65
N ARG A 46 -1.43 4.67 -3.34
CA ARG A 46 -2.52 4.49 -4.33
C ARG A 46 -3.28 5.81 -4.53
N ASN A 47 -2.50 6.84 -4.83
CA ASN A 47 -3.00 7.98 -5.58
C ASN A 47 -3.34 7.48 -7.00
N ASP A 48 -4.62 7.24 -7.28
CA ASP A 48 -5.15 7.31 -8.65
C ASP A 48 -5.18 8.79 -9.08
N ILE A 49 -4.02 9.44 -9.12
CA ILE A 49 -3.85 10.69 -9.84
C ILE A 49 -3.96 10.30 -11.32
N SER A 50 -5.17 10.46 -11.86
CA SER A 50 -5.36 10.39 -13.29
C SER A 50 -4.83 11.69 -13.90
N GLY A 51 -3.67 11.59 -14.55
CA GLY A 51 -3.24 12.60 -15.48
C GLY A 51 -4.19 12.66 -16.67
N GLN A 52 -4.20 13.79 -17.35
CA GLN A 52 -4.94 13.95 -18.60
C GLN A 52 -3.98 14.42 -19.68
N LEU A 53 -4.01 13.74 -20.84
CA LEU A 53 -3.29 14.23 -22.00
C LEU A 53 -3.84 15.60 -22.43
N GLU A 54 -2.94 16.46 -22.90
CA GLU A 54 -3.27 17.84 -23.27
C GLU A 54 -4.01 17.89 -24.61
N GLU A 55 -4.69 19.02 -24.86
CA GLU A 55 -5.31 19.29 -26.15
C GLU A 55 -4.22 19.31 -27.25
N ASN A 56 -4.49 18.68 -28.40
CA ASN A 56 -3.54 18.44 -29.48
C ASN A 56 -2.44 17.40 -29.19
N SER A 57 -2.53 16.63 -28.10
CA SER A 57 -1.71 15.41 -27.95
C SER A 57 -1.93 14.47 -29.14
N ILE A 58 -0.86 13.81 -29.60
CA ILE A 58 -0.89 12.87 -30.74
C ILE A 58 -0.47 11.49 -30.26
N ILE A 59 -1.21 10.44 -30.68
CA ILE A 59 -0.93 9.04 -30.37
C ILE A 59 -0.75 8.19 -31.62
N SER A 60 0.06 7.14 -31.51
CA SER A 60 0.12 6.02 -32.46
C SER A 60 -1.03 5.05 -32.19
N PHE A 61 -1.88 4.78 -33.17
CA PHE A 61 -3.01 3.83 -33.03
C PHE A 61 -2.89 2.64 -33.99
N TYR A 62 -3.14 1.46 -33.43
CA TYR A 62 -3.08 0.16 -34.08
C TYR A 62 -4.38 -0.61 -33.83
N SER A 63 -4.82 -1.41 -34.80
CA SER A 63 -5.99 -2.27 -34.64
C SER A 63 -6.00 -3.45 -35.60
N ARG A 64 -6.52 -4.59 -35.13
CA ARG A 64 -6.79 -5.80 -35.94
C ARG A 64 -8.18 -6.36 -35.62
N GLY A 65 -8.75 -7.13 -36.57
CA GLY A 65 -10.12 -7.64 -36.47
C GLY A 65 -11.11 -6.68 -37.13
N GLY A 66 -12.18 -6.31 -36.42
CA GLY A 66 -13.27 -5.46 -36.94
C GLY A 66 -12.88 -4.03 -37.32
N ILE A 67 -11.68 -3.58 -36.95
CA ILE A 67 -11.07 -2.33 -37.41
C ILE A 67 -9.63 -2.68 -37.78
N SER A 68 -9.15 -2.14 -38.91
CA SER A 68 -7.75 -2.27 -39.35
C SER A 68 -7.04 -0.92 -39.27
N ALA A 69 -5.96 -0.85 -38.49
CA ALA A 69 -5.11 0.33 -38.37
C ALA A 69 -3.66 -0.09 -38.07
N GLU A 70 -2.70 0.62 -38.66
CA GLU A 70 -1.27 0.36 -38.52
C GLU A 70 -0.56 1.71 -38.35
N ASN A 71 -0.08 1.99 -37.14
CA ASN A 71 0.54 3.25 -36.71
C ASN A 71 -0.14 4.55 -37.18
N ILE A 72 -1.47 4.62 -37.18
CA ILE A 72 -2.16 5.83 -37.64
C ILE A 72 -2.07 6.92 -36.55
N PRO A 73 -1.70 8.17 -36.90
CA PRO A 73 -1.69 9.26 -35.94
C PRO A 73 -3.12 9.71 -35.59
N LEU A 74 -3.46 9.72 -34.31
CA LEU A 74 -4.69 10.33 -33.81
C LEU A 74 -4.38 11.59 -33.00
N THR A 75 -5.07 12.69 -33.26
CA THR A 75 -4.92 13.96 -32.51
C THR A 75 -6.13 14.22 -31.61
N TYR A 76 -5.90 14.42 -30.32
CA TYR A 76 -6.99 14.74 -29.38
C TYR A 76 -7.46 16.18 -29.57
N THR A 77 -8.72 16.38 -29.98
CA THR A 77 -9.36 17.70 -29.95
C THR A 77 -10.84 17.58 -29.53
N HIS A 78 -11.32 18.54 -28.74
CA HIS A 78 -12.73 18.70 -28.36
C HIS A 78 -13.40 17.43 -27.78
N GLY A 79 -12.64 16.63 -27.03
CA GLY A 79 -13.16 15.41 -26.38
C GLY A 79 -12.99 14.11 -27.17
N VAL A 80 -12.53 14.17 -28.42
CA VAL A 80 -12.41 13.02 -29.34
C VAL A 80 -11.01 12.92 -29.93
N TRP A 81 -10.58 11.70 -30.25
CA TRP A 81 -9.36 11.46 -31.03
C TRP A 81 -9.69 11.47 -32.52
N ASN A 82 -9.07 12.41 -33.25
CA ASN A 82 -9.33 12.68 -34.65
C ASN A 82 -8.26 12.03 -35.53
N TYR A 83 -8.67 11.37 -36.61
CA TYR A 83 -7.81 10.75 -37.62
C TYR A 83 -7.92 11.49 -38.96
N THR A 84 -6.84 11.45 -39.75
CA THR A 84 -6.80 11.98 -41.13
C THR A 84 -7.10 10.93 -42.20
N SER A 85 -6.99 9.64 -41.86
CA SER A 85 -7.35 8.48 -42.69
C SER A 85 -8.78 8.01 -42.42
N GLU A 86 -9.47 7.41 -43.39
CA GLU A 86 -10.80 6.81 -43.13
C GLU A 86 -10.71 5.59 -42.20
N LEU A 87 -11.07 5.77 -40.93
CA LEU A 87 -11.15 4.69 -39.94
C LEU A 87 -12.61 4.23 -39.75
N GLN A 88 -12.91 3.01 -40.19
CA GLN A 88 -14.26 2.45 -40.26
C GLN A 88 -14.28 1.01 -39.75
N TRP A 89 -15.45 0.57 -39.26
CA TRP A 89 -15.67 -0.83 -38.93
C TRP A 89 -15.90 -1.68 -40.17
N ASN A 90 -15.30 -2.86 -40.23
CA ASN A 90 -15.41 -3.84 -41.30
C ASN A 90 -16.85 -4.39 -41.46
N THR A 91 -17.19 -4.84 -42.67
CA THR A 91 -18.52 -5.39 -43.02
C THR A 91 -18.84 -6.73 -42.35
N ASP A 92 -17.83 -7.44 -41.86
CA ASP A 92 -17.98 -8.76 -41.23
C ASP A 92 -18.59 -8.70 -39.82
N GLN A 93 -18.73 -7.51 -39.24
CA GLN A 93 -19.25 -7.25 -37.90
C GLN A 93 -18.44 -7.94 -36.79
N SER A 94 -17.14 -8.15 -37.03
CA SER A 94 -16.22 -8.67 -36.02
C SER A 94 -15.86 -7.62 -34.95
N ASP A 95 -15.47 -8.10 -33.77
CA ASP A 95 -14.86 -7.28 -32.72
C ASP A 95 -13.41 -6.93 -33.09
N ALA A 96 -12.87 -5.86 -32.52
CA ALA A 96 -11.51 -5.40 -32.83
C ALA A 96 -10.62 -5.39 -31.58
N VAL A 97 -9.37 -5.81 -31.75
CA VAL A 97 -8.29 -5.61 -30.78
C VAL A 97 -7.62 -4.28 -31.14
N VAL A 98 -7.46 -3.39 -30.17
CA VAL A 98 -6.91 -2.04 -30.35
C VAL A 98 -5.74 -1.81 -29.40
N SER A 99 -4.72 -1.11 -29.90
CA SER A 99 -3.53 -0.73 -29.14
C SER A 99 -3.16 0.72 -29.46
N ALA A 100 -2.84 1.52 -28.45
CA ALA A 100 -2.60 2.96 -28.58
C ALA A 100 -1.44 3.42 -27.70
N TYR A 101 -0.57 4.29 -28.22
CA TYR A 101 0.65 4.75 -27.54
C TYR A 101 0.83 6.27 -27.61
N TYR A 102 1.24 6.86 -26.49
CA TYR A 102 1.66 8.26 -26.38
C TYR A 102 3.13 8.33 -25.91
N PRO A 103 3.97 9.23 -26.46
CA PRO A 103 3.69 10.09 -27.61
C PRO A 103 3.65 9.30 -28.94
N TYR A 104 3.09 9.93 -29.98
CA TYR A 104 3.13 9.41 -31.36
C TYR A 104 4.56 9.17 -31.85
N MET A 105 4.77 8.06 -32.57
CA MET A 105 6.06 7.69 -33.16
C MET A 105 5.95 7.61 -34.69
N GLU A 106 6.66 8.51 -35.37
CA GLU A 106 6.64 8.65 -36.84
C GLU A 106 7.33 7.50 -37.61
N SER A 107 8.15 6.69 -36.95
CA SER A 107 9.00 5.69 -37.61
C SER A 107 8.34 4.31 -37.75
N ASP A 108 8.57 3.67 -38.91
CA ASP A 108 8.22 2.25 -39.15
C ASP A 108 8.83 1.30 -38.10
N ASN A 109 9.98 1.69 -37.53
CA ASN A 109 10.60 1.02 -36.39
C ASN A 109 10.17 1.73 -35.08
N PHE A 110 9.20 1.17 -34.37
CA PHE A 110 8.77 1.65 -33.05
C PHE A 110 9.94 1.52 -32.05
N THR A 111 10.53 2.63 -31.62
CA THR A 111 11.78 2.63 -30.84
C THR A 111 11.54 3.16 -29.42
N VAL A 112 11.57 2.25 -28.45
CA VAL A 112 11.31 2.54 -27.03
C VAL A 112 12.44 3.31 -26.32
N TYR A 113 13.62 3.36 -26.92
CA TYR A 113 14.79 4.07 -26.40
C TYR A 113 14.94 5.46 -27.01
N GLU A 114 15.48 6.38 -26.22
CA GLU A 114 16.10 7.63 -26.67
C GLU A 114 17.54 7.39 -27.19
N PRO A 115 18.12 8.33 -27.96
CA PRO A 115 19.46 8.18 -28.52
C PRO A 115 20.59 8.01 -27.50
N ASP A 116 20.37 8.35 -26.23
CA ASP A 116 21.31 8.16 -25.11
C ASP A 116 21.10 6.84 -24.35
N GLY A 117 20.21 5.96 -24.83
CA GLY A 117 19.93 4.65 -24.22
C GLY A 117 18.93 4.71 -23.06
N LYS A 118 18.33 5.86 -22.75
CA LYS A 118 17.23 5.94 -21.79
C LYS A 118 15.93 5.38 -22.37
N LEU A 119 15.12 4.69 -21.58
CA LEU A 119 13.76 4.35 -21.97
C LEU A 119 12.90 5.62 -21.99
N LYS A 120 12.06 5.76 -23.02
CA LYS A 120 11.04 6.81 -23.13
C LYS A 120 9.92 6.53 -22.13
N ASP A 121 9.34 7.59 -21.56
CA ASP A 121 8.08 7.42 -20.83
C ASP A 121 6.94 7.26 -21.83
N ILE A 122 6.60 6.00 -22.13
CA ILE A 122 5.53 5.63 -23.07
C ILE A 122 4.29 5.30 -22.27
N LEU A 123 3.19 5.99 -22.55
CA LEU A 123 1.88 5.60 -22.07
C LEU A 123 1.22 4.70 -23.11
N TYR A 124 0.59 3.60 -22.68
CA TYR A 124 -0.05 2.64 -23.57
C TYR A 124 -1.46 2.25 -23.12
N TYR A 125 -2.27 1.80 -24.06
CA TYR A 125 -3.53 1.11 -23.84
C TYR A 125 -3.63 -0.07 -24.80
N THR A 126 -4.07 -1.23 -24.32
CA THR A 126 -4.53 -2.34 -25.16
C THR A 126 -5.94 -2.76 -24.72
N GLY A 127 -6.77 -3.21 -25.67
CA GLY A 127 -8.14 -3.60 -25.33
C GLY A 127 -8.92 -4.26 -26.46
N ASN A 128 -10.03 -4.89 -26.11
CA ASN A 128 -11.00 -5.46 -27.04
C ASN A 128 -12.23 -4.55 -27.09
N THR A 129 -12.65 -4.15 -28.29
CA THR A 129 -13.85 -3.35 -28.52
C THR A 129 -14.88 -4.10 -29.37
N ARG A 130 -16.16 -3.95 -29.03
CA ARG A 130 -17.27 -4.65 -29.71
C ARG A 130 -17.73 -3.93 -30.95
N TYR A 131 -18.09 -4.67 -32.01
CA TYR A 131 -18.53 -4.09 -33.29
C TYR A 131 -19.48 -2.87 -33.16
N GLY A 132 -19.04 -1.73 -33.69
CA GLY A 132 -19.79 -0.49 -33.71
C GLY A 132 -19.91 0.24 -32.36
N SER A 133 -19.15 -0.15 -31.35
CA SER A 133 -19.07 0.53 -30.04
C SER A 133 -17.99 1.61 -30.05
N PRO A 134 -18.11 2.70 -29.26
CA PRO A 134 -17.01 3.65 -29.08
C PRO A 134 -15.81 3.00 -28.36
N ILE A 135 -14.60 3.39 -28.72
CA ILE A 135 -13.36 3.01 -28.04
C ILE A 135 -13.07 4.07 -26.97
N LEU A 136 -12.94 3.66 -25.70
CA LEU A 136 -12.54 4.52 -24.59
C LEU A 136 -11.11 4.18 -24.19
N LEU A 137 -10.16 5.04 -24.55
CA LEU A 137 -8.75 4.90 -24.18
C LEU A 137 -8.53 5.36 -22.73
N LYS A 138 -7.81 4.54 -21.97
CA LYS A 138 -7.32 4.84 -20.62
C LYS A 138 -5.89 4.30 -20.54
N PHE A 139 -4.90 5.17 -20.47
CA PHE A 139 -3.51 4.76 -20.63
C PHE A 139 -2.84 4.44 -19.28
N SER A 140 -1.81 3.61 -19.33
CA SER A 140 -0.89 3.32 -18.23
C SER A 140 0.55 3.47 -18.70
N HIS A 141 1.51 3.72 -17.82
CA HIS A 141 2.93 3.69 -18.21
C HIS A 141 3.36 2.27 -18.61
N LEU A 142 4.07 2.15 -19.74
CA LEU A 142 4.57 0.90 -20.34
C LEU A 142 5.79 0.31 -19.60
N PHE A 143 6.44 1.14 -18.79
CA PHE A 143 7.65 0.79 -18.04
C PHE A 143 7.43 0.93 -16.53
N SER A 144 8.42 0.49 -15.76
CA SER A 144 8.49 0.69 -14.32
C SER A 144 9.45 1.83 -14.00
N GLN A 145 9.19 2.53 -12.89
CA GLN A 145 10.01 3.64 -12.43
C GLN A 145 10.71 3.29 -11.12
N LEU A 146 12.04 3.38 -11.08
CA LEU A 146 12.80 3.38 -9.84
C LEU A 146 13.12 4.83 -9.46
N VAL A 147 12.93 5.17 -8.20
CA VAL A 147 13.29 6.47 -7.62
C VAL A 147 14.29 6.24 -6.50
N PHE A 148 15.45 6.86 -6.63
CA PHE A 148 16.56 6.74 -5.68
C PHE A 148 16.73 8.03 -4.90
N HIS A 149 16.57 7.94 -3.59
CA HIS A 149 16.80 9.01 -2.62
C HIS A 149 18.22 8.86 -2.06
N VAL A 150 19.15 9.66 -2.54
CA VAL A 150 20.54 9.68 -2.04
C VAL A 150 20.60 10.53 -0.76
N ASP A 151 21.25 10.00 0.26
CA ASP A 151 21.46 10.69 1.53
C ASP A 151 22.04 12.11 1.34
N PRO A 152 21.55 13.13 2.08
CA PRO A 152 21.99 14.52 1.90
C PRO A 152 23.48 14.80 2.16
N LEU A 153 24.22 13.93 2.86
CA LEU A 153 25.67 14.04 3.03
C LEU A 153 26.40 13.44 1.83
N LEU A 154 26.04 12.22 1.43
CA LEU A 154 26.60 11.58 0.22
C LEU A 154 26.31 12.42 -1.03
N ASN A 155 25.09 12.91 -1.19
CA ASN A 155 24.69 13.75 -2.33
C ASN A 155 25.43 15.10 -2.39
N LYS A 156 25.99 15.61 -1.28
CA LYS A 156 26.84 16.81 -1.32
C LYS A 156 28.15 16.56 -2.02
N GLN A 157 28.76 15.39 -1.79
CA GLN A 157 30.07 14.95 -2.30
C GLN A 157 29.99 14.31 -3.70
N LEU A 158 28.79 13.92 -4.13
CA LEU A 158 28.52 13.25 -5.40
C LEU A 158 28.89 14.14 -6.60
N GLN A 159 29.74 13.62 -7.48
CA GLN A 159 30.02 14.18 -8.80
C GLN A 159 29.07 13.57 -9.84
N GLU A 160 28.93 12.25 -9.81
CA GLU A 160 28.20 11.45 -10.80
C GLU A 160 27.56 10.22 -10.14
N ILE A 161 26.40 9.80 -10.66
CA ILE A 161 25.78 8.51 -10.35
C ILE A 161 25.34 7.82 -11.64
N GLN A 162 25.67 6.54 -11.78
CA GLN A 162 25.33 5.68 -12.90
C GLN A 162 24.45 4.53 -12.44
N PHE A 163 23.39 4.24 -13.21
CA PHE A 163 22.55 3.06 -13.05
C PHE A 163 22.64 2.18 -14.28
N THR A 164 22.89 0.88 -14.10
CA THR A 164 23.07 -0.09 -15.19
C THR A 164 22.09 -1.25 -15.00
N PRO A 165 20.93 -1.24 -15.68
CA PRO A 165 20.02 -2.38 -15.70
C PRO A 165 20.68 -3.61 -16.36
N SER A 166 20.48 -4.80 -15.80
CA SER A 166 21.05 -6.06 -16.33
C SER A 166 20.42 -6.54 -17.63
N VAL A 167 19.22 -6.06 -17.95
CA VAL A 167 18.47 -6.40 -19.17
C VAL A 167 17.98 -5.14 -19.88
N SER A 168 17.79 -5.25 -21.19
CA SER A 168 17.26 -4.19 -22.04
C SER A 168 16.26 -4.76 -23.05
N VAL A 169 15.38 -3.93 -23.60
CA VAL A 169 14.39 -4.33 -24.60
C VAL A 169 15.12 -4.57 -25.93
N HIS A 170 15.06 -5.80 -26.43
CA HIS A 170 15.60 -6.17 -27.74
C HIS A 170 14.62 -5.80 -28.86
N SER A 171 13.35 -6.14 -28.68
CA SER A 171 12.28 -5.87 -29.63
C SER A 171 10.96 -5.58 -28.90
N PHE A 172 10.03 -4.91 -29.58
CA PHE A 172 8.71 -4.59 -29.07
C PHE A 172 7.68 -4.67 -30.21
N ASP A 173 6.60 -5.43 -30.03
CA ASP A 173 5.48 -5.46 -30.97
C ASP A 173 4.38 -4.48 -30.52
N PRO A 174 4.17 -3.34 -31.23
CA PRO A 174 3.14 -2.39 -30.87
C PRO A 174 1.70 -2.93 -31.04
N PHE A 175 1.47 -4.03 -31.75
CA PHE A 175 0.13 -4.64 -31.82
C PHE A 175 -0.23 -5.38 -30.51
N SER A 176 0.63 -6.28 -30.03
CA SER A 176 0.39 -7.08 -28.82
C SER A 176 0.82 -6.39 -27.51
N ALA A 177 1.70 -5.39 -27.60
CA ALA A 177 2.48 -4.82 -26.51
C ALA A 177 3.49 -5.81 -25.87
N GLU A 178 3.85 -6.90 -26.58
CA GLU A 178 4.87 -7.86 -26.13
C GLU A 178 6.30 -7.29 -26.32
N MET A 179 7.19 -7.62 -25.39
CA MET A 179 8.62 -7.26 -25.40
C MET A 179 9.49 -8.51 -25.39
N GLU A 180 10.55 -8.50 -26.18
CA GLU A 180 11.67 -9.42 -26.04
C GLU A 180 12.82 -8.70 -25.31
N TYR A 181 13.56 -9.42 -24.46
CA TYR A 181 14.63 -8.86 -23.64
C TYR A 181 16.01 -9.43 -24.02
N THR A 182 17.08 -8.67 -23.77
CA THR A 182 18.47 -9.09 -23.97
C THR A 182 19.38 -8.59 -22.85
N GLU A 183 20.40 -9.40 -22.53
CA GLU A 183 21.51 -9.08 -21.61
C GLU A 183 22.76 -8.56 -22.36
N GLU A 184 22.81 -8.67 -23.69
CA GLU A 184 24.03 -8.39 -24.47
C GLU A 184 24.39 -6.90 -24.53
N HIS A 185 23.41 -6.03 -24.36
CA HIS A 185 23.53 -4.58 -24.54
C HIS A 185 22.81 -3.82 -23.42
N PRO A 186 23.30 -3.88 -22.16
CA PRO A 186 22.77 -3.04 -21.09
C PRO A 186 23.10 -1.56 -21.39
N TYR A 187 22.14 -0.66 -21.19
CA TYR A 187 22.32 0.79 -21.37
C TYR A 187 22.58 1.46 -20.01
N PRO A 188 23.82 1.87 -19.67
CA PRO A 188 24.10 2.59 -18.44
C PRO A 188 23.57 4.01 -18.53
N GLN A 189 22.76 4.42 -17.56
CA GLN A 189 22.23 5.78 -17.46
C GLN A 189 23.03 6.58 -16.44
N VAL A 190 23.76 7.58 -16.93
CA VAL A 190 24.59 8.48 -16.12
C VAL A 190 23.82 9.75 -15.80
N PHE A 191 23.87 10.18 -14.55
CA PHE A 191 23.25 11.40 -14.04
C PHE A 191 24.30 12.25 -13.30
N THR A 192 24.33 13.55 -13.63
CA THR A 192 25.01 14.55 -12.80
C THR A 192 24.21 14.78 -11.52
N LYS A 193 24.90 15.23 -10.46
CA LYS A 193 24.30 15.60 -9.17
C LYS A 193 22.99 16.39 -9.30
N GLN A 194 21.96 15.94 -8.58
CA GLN A 194 20.69 16.63 -8.38
C GLN A 194 20.66 17.23 -6.98
N GLU A 195 20.36 18.53 -6.84
CA GLU A 195 20.38 19.21 -5.53
C GLU A 195 19.35 18.67 -4.52
N ASN A 196 18.26 18.07 -5.00
CA ASN A 196 17.26 17.41 -4.15
C ASN A 196 17.65 15.98 -3.71
N GLY A 197 18.73 15.41 -4.26
CA GLY A 197 19.15 14.03 -4.02
C GLY A 197 18.24 12.95 -4.61
N ILE A 198 17.32 13.31 -5.51
CA ILE A 198 16.35 12.38 -6.09
C ILE A 198 16.72 12.09 -7.55
N TYR A 199 16.92 10.81 -7.86
CA TYR A 199 17.26 10.31 -9.19
C TYR A 199 16.18 9.34 -9.66
N THR A 200 15.89 9.31 -10.95
CA THR A 200 14.77 8.53 -11.49
C THR A 200 15.20 7.76 -12.73
N LEU A 201 14.88 6.46 -12.74
CA LEU A 201 15.27 5.50 -13.76
C LEU A 201 14.03 4.76 -14.26
N LEU A 202 13.85 4.68 -15.58
CA LEU A 202 12.87 3.76 -16.18
C LEU A 202 13.56 2.44 -16.53
N VAL A 203 12.90 1.32 -16.20
CA VAL A 203 13.35 -0.05 -16.52
C VAL A 203 12.23 -0.85 -17.21
N PRO A 204 12.58 -1.85 -18.04
CA PRO A 204 11.56 -2.71 -18.63
C PRO A 204 10.79 -3.52 -17.57
N PRO A 205 9.55 -3.95 -17.83
CA PRO A 205 8.79 -4.81 -16.93
C PRO A 205 9.20 -6.30 -17.10
N ALA A 206 10.50 -6.60 -16.94
CA ALA A 206 11.04 -7.94 -17.14
C ALA A 206 10.97 -8.79 -15.85
N PRO A 207 10.99 -10.14 -15.94
CA PRO A 207 10.85 -11.02 -14.77
C PRO A 207 11.99 -10.93 -13.75
N GLU A 208 13.21 -10.66 -14.21
CA GLU A 208 14.39 -10.51 -13.35
C GLU A 208 15.26 -9.35 -13.87
N ILE A 209 15.37 -8.29 -13.07
CA ILE A 209 16.26 -7.15 -13.33
C ILE A 209 17.10 -6.88 -12.09
N ARG A 210 18.42 -6.91 -12.24
CA ARG A 210 19.38 -6.30 -11.32
C ARG A 210 19.70 -4.90 -11.85
N VAL A 211 19.83 -3.90 -10.98
CA VAL A 211 20.34 -2.57 -11.36
C VAL A 211 21.63 -2.32 -10.62
N ASP A 212 22.76 -2.38 -11.32
CA ASP A 212 24.05 -2.05 -10.75
C ASP A 212 24.20 -0.53 -10.66
N ILE A 213 24.61 -0.04 -9.48
CA ILE A 213 24.73 1.38 -9.15
C ILE A 213 26.21 1.69 -8.96
N SER A 214 26.71 2.75 -9.59
CA SER A 214 28.03 3.32 -9.29
C SER A 214 27.91 4.80 -8.95
N ILE A 215 28.60 5.24 -7.90
CA ILE A 215 28.55 6.62 -7.39
C ILE A 215 29.98 7.12 -7.29
N THR A 216 30.30 8.18 -8.02
CA THR A 216 31.63 8.80 -7.99
C THR A 216 31.57 10.09 -7.17
N THR A 217 32.45 10.21 -6.18
CA THR A 217 32.67 11.40 -5.37
C THR A 217 34.03 12.04 -5.70
N GLU A 218 34.42 13.11 -4.99
CA GLU A 218 35.77 13.67 -5.13
C GLU A 218 36.90 12.74 -4.64
N GLU A 219 36.58 11.80 -3.74
CA GLU A 219 37.57 10.98 -3.03
C GLU A 219 37.54 9.49 -3.46
N GLU A 220 36.36 8.91 -3.65
CA GLU A 220 36.19 7.49 -3.99
C GLU A 220 34.97 7.20 -4.90
N THR A 221 34.96 6.01 -5.51
CA THR A 221 33.84 5.46 -6.27
C THR A 221 33.23 4.29 -5.52
N TYR A 222 31.95 4.41 -5.15
CA TYR A 222 31.17 3.33 -4.55
C TYR A 222 30.48 2.49 -5.62
N THR A 223 30.21 1.22 -5.30
CA THR A 223 29.37 0.33 -6.10
C THR A 223 28.34 -0.37 -5.22
N ALA A 224 27.09 -0.39 -5.65
CA ALA A 224 25.99 -1.13 -5.04
C ALA A 224 25.15 -1.81 -6.13
N SER A 225 24.16 -2.61 -5.76
CA SER A 225 23.20 -3.16 -6.70
C SER A 225 21.82 -3.28 -6.07
N VAL A 226 20.78 -2.88 -6.80
CA VAL A 226 19.42 -3.32 -6.48
C VAL A 226 19.34 -4.82 -6.75
N HIS A 227 18.92 -5.60 -5.75
CA HIS A 227 18.74 -7.05 -5.89
C HIS A 227 17.83 -7.41 -7.07
N SER A 228 18.08 -8.55 -7.71
CA SER A 228 17.26 -9.03 -8.84
C SER A 228 15.79 -9.09 -8.44
N SER A 229 14.92 -8.44 -9.21
CA SER A 229 13.49 -8.37 -8.93
C SER A 229 12.67 -8.20 -10.20
N ALA A 230 11.40 -8.61 -10.15
CA ALA A 230 10.41 -8.32 -11.18
C ALA A 230 9.82 -6.90 -10.96
N PHE A 231 10.00 -6.02 -11.94
CA PHE A 231 9.38 -4.70 -11.92
C PHE A 231 8.10 -4.70 -12.78
N GLN A 232 7.03 -4.04 -12.29
CA GLN A 232 5.72 -4.04 -12.94
C GLN A 232 5.48 -2.75 -13.71
N SER A 233 4.97 -2.86 -14.94
CA SER A 233 4.54 -1.74 -15.78
C SER A 233 3.59 -0.83 -15.00
N GLY A 234 3.84 0.48 -14.98
CA GLY A 234 3.00 1.44 -14.26
C GLY A 234 3.33 1.66 -12.79
N TYR A 235 4.32 0.96 -12.22
CA TYR A 235 4.67 1.10 -10.79
C TYR A 235 5.95 1.89 -10.53
N ARG A 236 5.96 2.63 -9.41
CA ARG A 236 7.13 3.26 -8.80
C ARG A 236 7.66 2.44 -7.63
N TYR A 237 8.98 2.33 -7.58
CA TYR A 237 9.76 1.64 -6.55
C TYR A 237 10.77 2.63 -5.95
N ASN A 238 10.67 2.91 -4.66
CA ASN A 238 11.53 3.86 -3.97
C ASN A 238 12.70 3.13 -3.28
N TYR A 239 13.90 3.69 -3.40
CA TYR A 239 15.13 3.16 -2.81
C TYR A 239 15.90 4.27 -2.10
N ASN A 240 16.46 3.97 -0.93
CA ASN A 240 17.38 4.88 -0.24
C ASN A 240 18.83 4.47 -0.54
N ILE A 241 19.67 5.42 -0.90
CA ILE A 241 21.10 5.23 -1.16
C ILE A 241 21.89 5.99 -0.10
N LYS A 242 22.71 5.28 0.69
CA LYS A 242 23.57 5.83 1.74
C LYS A 242 25.00 5.28 1.59
N SER A 243 26.00 5.96 2.16
CA SER A 243 27.38 5.47 2.17
C SER A 243 27.54 4.33 3.17
N SER A 244 28.36 3.31 2.85
CA SER A 244 28.72 2.25 3.80
C SER A 244 29.69 2.72 4.89
N ASN A 245 30.39 3.83 4.66
CA ASN A 245 31.52 4.27 5.48
C ASN A 245 31.13 5.37 6.49
N ASP A 246 29.88 5.85 6.47
CA ASP A 246 29.41 6.90 7.36
C ASP A 246 27.91 6.71 7.69
N GLY A 247 27.58 6.66 8.99
CA GLY A 247 26.21 6.91 9.46
C GLY A 247 25.40 5.72 9.97
N CYS A 248 25.85 5.11 11.07
CA CYS A 248 25.01 4.95 12.27
C CYS A 248 23.57 4.39 12.08
N GLY A 249 23.37 3.08 12.24
CA GLY A 249 22.06 2.44 12.13
C GLY A 249 22.07 0.91 12.31
N ILE A 250 20.89 0.31 12.37
CA ILE A 250 20.65 -1.11 12.62
C ILE A 250 20.44 -1.82 11.28
N SER A 251 21.37 -2.69 10.88
CA SER A 251 21.37 -3.30 9.54
C SER A 251 21.16 -4.82 9.53
N THR A 252 21.28 -5.48 10.69
CA THR A 252 21.25 -6.94 10.84
C THR A 252 20.50 -7.37 12.12
N ALA A 253 20.17 -8.66 12.22
CA ALA A 253 19.57 -9.22 13.43
C ALA A 253 20.51 -9.09 14.66
N GLU A 254 21.82 -9.22 14.46
CA GLU A 254 22.83 -9.03 15.51
C GLU A 254 22.91 -7.57 15.99
N ASP A 255 22.76 -6.59 15.08
CA ASP A 255 22.62 -5.17 15.45
C ASP A 255 21.37 -4.93 16.27
N PHE A 256 20.23 -5.49 15.86
CA PHE A 256 18.99 -5.32 16.58
C PHE A 256 19.05 -5.98 17.96
N ILE A 257 19.65 -7.17 18.08
CA ILE A 257 19.92 -7.81 19.38
C ILE A 257 20.80 -6.90 20.23
N ALA A 258 21.95 -6.44 19.74
CA ALA A 258 22.85 -5.55 20.48
C ALA A 258 22.13 -4.28 20.97
N PHE A 259 21.33 -3.65 20.10
CA PHE A 259 20.46 -2.53 20.43
C PHE A 259 19.50 -2.86 21.58
N THR A 260 18.83 -4.03 21.59
CA THR A 260 17.90 -4.39 22.69
C THR A 260 18.57 -4.55 24.06
N TYR A 261 19.87 -4.89 24.13
CA TYR A 261 20.62 -4.89 25.39
C TYR A 261 21.01 -3.46 25.78
N LEU A 262 21.65 -2.75 24.85
CA LEU A 262 22.23 -1.42 25.10
C LEU A 262 21.16 -0.38 25.45
N ILE A 263 19.99 -0.40 24.81
CA ILE A 263 18.89 0.52 25.09
C ILE A 263 18.22 0.27 26.45
N ASN A 264 18.37 -0.95 26.99
CA ASN A 264 17.96 -1.32 28.35
C ASN A 264 19.05 -1.03 29.39
N GLY A 265 20.22 -0.52 28.98
CA GLY A 265 21.37 -0.26 29.86
C GLY A 265 22.25 -1.48 30.14
N GLU A 266 22.07 -2.59 29.42
CA GLU A 266 22.93 -3.77 29.49
C GLU A 266 24.10 -3.66 28.49
N ALA A 267 25.30 -4.10 28.89
CA ALA A 267 26.47 -4.08 28.00
C ALA A 267 26.39 -5.20 26.94
N TYR A 268 26.88 -4.92 25.73
CA TYR A 268 26.88 -5.89 24.62
C TYR A 268 28.21 -5.94 23.88
N GLY A 269 29.13 -6.78 24.36
CA GLY A 269 30.52 -6.77 23.88
C GLY A 269 31.15 -5.38 24.08
N ASP A 270 31.84 -4.89 23.06
CA ASP A 270 32.44 -3.54 23.03
C ASP A 270 31.55 -2.51 22.30
N ARG A 271 30.26 -2.80 22.07
CA ARG A 271 29.33 -1.97 21.28
C ARG A 271 28.66 -0.85 22.08
N CYS A 272 28.21 0.21 21.40
CA CYS A 272 27.51 1.35 22.01
C CYS A 272 26.27 1.84 21.21
N LEU A 273 25.43 2.69 21.81
CA LEU A 273 24.16 3.15 21.20
C LEU A 273 24.37 4.12 20.03
N GLU A 274 25.49 4.83 20.05
CA GLU A 274 25.94 5.76 19.01
C GLU A 274 26.31 5.06 17.68
N GLU A 275 26.33 3.71 17.66
CA GLU A 275 26.39 2.93 16.42
C GLU A 275 25.03 2.85 15.69
N PHE A 276 23.92 3.11 16.38
CA PHE A 276 22.57 2.82 15.88
C PHE A 276 21.69 4.05 15.67
N GLY A 277 22.01 5.18 16.31
CA GLY A 277 21.23 6.40 16.20
C GLY A 277 22.00 7.71 16.39
N THR A 278 21.45 8.78 15.82
CA THR A 278 22.01 10.13 15.87
C THR A 278 21.13 11.08 16.69
N SER A 279 21.74 12.10 17.30
CA SER A 279 20.99 13.08 18.08
C SER A 279 20.32 14.11 17.16
N VAL A 280 19.00 14.05 17.08
CA VAL A 280 18.16 14.98 16.32
C VAL A 280 17.42 15.87 17.31
N ASN A 281 17.67 17.18 17.28
CA ASN A 281 17.04 18.16 18.18
C ASN A 281 17.17 17.84 19.68
N GLY A 282 18.28 17.19 20.09
CA GLY A 282 18.53 16.82 21.49
C GLY A 282 17.87 15.50 21.93
N LYS A 283 17.28 14.74 21.00
CA LYS A 283 16.71 13.41 21.23
C LYS A 283 17.44 12.38 20.37
N MET A 284 17.75 11.19 20.89
CA MET A 284 18.38 10.16 20.06
C MET A 284 17.35 9.54 19.11
N THR A 285 17.73 9.36 17.85
CA THR A 285 16.92 8.70 16.82
C THR A 285 17.71 7.55 16.24
N TYR A 286 17.27 6.33 16.52
CA TYR A 286 17.83 5.09 15.99
C TYR A 286 17.13 4.72 14.67
N TYR A 287 17.86 4.13 13.73
CA TYR A 287 17.36 3.85 12.38
C TYR A 287 17.45 2.37 12.05
N LEU A 288 16.40 1.76 11.48
CA LEU A 288 16.58 0.55 10.67
C LEU A 288 17.11 0.93 9.29
N LEU A 289 18.12 0.22 8.79
CA LEU A 289 18.74 0.48 7.49
C LEU A 289 18.44 -0.59 6.44
N ASN A 290 17.91 -1.74 6.86
CA ASN A 290 17.52 -2.87 6.03
C ASN A 290 16.28 -3.53 6.62
N ASP A 291 15.63 -4.38 5.82
CA ASP A 291 14.74 -5.42 6.34
C ASP A 291 15.56 -6.48 7.07
N ILE A 292 15.05 -6.96 8.22
CA ILE A 292 15.79 -7.85 9.12
C ILE A 292 14.97 -9.12 9.37
N HIS A 293 15.53 -10.26 8.97
CA HIS A 293 14.96 -11.58 9.26
C HIS A 293 15.61 -12.18 10.50
N PHE A 294 14.79 -12.68 11.43
CA PHE A 294 15.26 -13.35 12.64
C PHE A 294 15.09 -14.87 12.55
N THR A 295 16.13 -15.59 12.92
CA THR A 295 16.07 -17.03 13.25
C THR A 295 15.49 -17.25 14.65
N PRO A 296 15.01 -18.46 14.98
CA PRO A 296 14.60 -18.81 16.36
C PRO A 296 15.72 -18.61 17.39
N GLU A 297 16.97 -18.89 17.01
CA GLU A 297 18.17 -18.74 17.84
C GLU A 297 18.47 -17.25 18.15
N GLU A 298 18.27 -16.37 17.17
CA GLU A 298 18.38 -14.91 17.34
C GLU A 298 17.24 -14.37 18.19
N CYS A 299 16.00 -14.82 17.97
CA CYS A 299 14.86 -14.44 18.81
C CYS A 299 15.06 -14.79 20.28
N ALA A 300 15.65 -15.95 20.59
CA ALA A 300 15.95 -16.34 21.97
C ALA A 300 16.93 -15.38 22.68
N ARG A 301 17.75 -14.64 21.90
CA ARG A 301 18.74 -13.68 22.42
C ARG A 301 18.14 -12.29 22.64
N LEU A 302 17.08 -11.90 21.91
CA LEU A 302 16.42 -10.59 22.05
C LEU A 302 15.98 -10.30 23.49
N GLN A 303 16.08 -9.03 23.90
CA GLN A 303 15.42 -8.50 25.09
C GLN A 303 14.22 -7.65 24.69
N SER A 304 13.15 -7.65 25.49
CA SER A 304 12.08 -6.66 25.31
C SER A 304 12.57 -5.27 25.68
N ILE A 305 12.25 -4.27 24.88
CA ILE A 305 12.70 -2.90 25.10
C ILE A 305 11.82 -2.22 26.17
N GLY A 306 12.48 -1.78 27.24
CA GLY A 306 11.87 -1.12 28.39
C GLY A 306 11.15 -2.05 29.37
N HIS A 307 10.98 -1.59 30.61
CA HIS A 307 10.35 -2.32 31.70
C HIS A 307 9.41 -1.42 32.52
N TYR A 308 8.23 -1.94 32.87
CA TYR A 308 7.26 -1.25 33.71
C TYR A 308 6.87 -2.11 34.93
N ASN A 309 7.18 -1.61 36.11
CA ASN A 309 6.84 -2.18 37.41
C ASN A 309 5.75 -1.32 38.08
N GLN A 310 4.61 -1.92 38.43
CA GLN A 310 3.49 -1.20 39.09
C GLN A 310 3.88 -0.53 40.42
N SER A 311 4.95 -0.98 41.08
CA SER A 311 5.46 -0.35 42.32
C SER A 311 6.23 0.96 42.07
N GLY A 312 6.59 1.27 40.83
CA GLY A 312 7.07 2.58 40.39
C GLY A 312 8.54 2.92 40.65
N PHE A 313 9.29 2.10 41.40
CA PHE A 313 10.69 2.37 41.74
C PHE A 313 11.72 1.93 40.68
N GLU A 314 11.30 1.17 39.67
CA GLU A 314 12.18 0.46 38.70
C GLU A 314 11.64 0.50 37.26
N ASN A 315 11.05 1.63 36.86
CA ASN A 315 10.55 1.82 35.49
C ASN A 315 11.69 2.32 34.59
N SER A 316 11.92 1.64 33.48
CA SER A 316 12.80 2.07 32.38
C SER A 316 11.99 2.06 31.09
N GLY A 317 11.36 3.18 30.73
CA GLY A 317 10.64 3.27 29.46
C GLY A 317 11.53 3.70 28.31
N PHE A 318 11.24 3.24 27.10
CA PHE A 318 11.86 3.79 25.90
C PHE A 318 11.48 5.27 25.74
N ILE A 319 12.47 6.16 25.75
CA ILE A 319 12.31 7.63 25.67
C ILE A 319 12.79 8.24 24.35
N ASP A 320 13.51 7.47 23.54
CA ASP A 320 14.13 7.90 22.29
C ASP A 320 13.20 7.73 21.08
N CYS A 321 13.72 7.86 19.86
CA CYS A 321 13.00 7.56 18.62
C CYS A 321 13.57 6.30 17.99
N LEU A 322 12.73 5.33 17.61
CA LEU A 322 13.08 4.33 16.61
C LEU A 322 12.35 4.70 15.32
N ASP A 323 13.12 4.93 14.26
CA ASP A 323 12.66 5.20 12.92
C ASP A 323 12.91 3.97 12.05
N GLY A 324 11.84 3.27 11.68
CA GLY A 324 11.94 2.09 10.81
C GLY A 324 12.26 2.45 9.36
N GLN A 325 12.08 3.70 8.92
CA GLN A 325 12.25 4.13 7.52
C GLN A 325 11.52 3.21 6.50
N ASN A 326 10.34 2.71 6.88
CA ASN A 326 9.52 1.70 6.22
C ASN A 326 10.12 0.27 6.11
N HIS A 327 11.27 0.00 6.73
CA HIS A 327 11.83 -1.35 6.81
C HIS A 327 11.01 -2.30 7.70
N THR A 328 11.22 -3.60 7.46
CA THR A 328 10.45 -4.69 8.08
C THR A 328 11.28 -5.58 9.00
N LEU A 329 10.74 -5.90 10.18
CA LEU A 329 11.24 -6.97 11.04
C LEU A 329 10.46 -8.26 10.81
N TYR A 330 11.12 -9.28 10.27
CA TYR A 330 10.52 -10.55 9.85
C TYR A 330 10.78 -11.69 10.86
N GLY A 331 9.75 -12.48 11.15
CA GLY A 331 9.91 -13.79 11.82
C GLY A 331 10.14 -13.72 13.33
N LEU A 332 9.81 -12.58 13.97
CA LEU A 332 9.98 -12.42 15.41
C LEU A 332 9.22 -13.49 16.21
N LYS A 333 9.91 -14.10 17.17
CA LYS A 333 9.33 -14.98 18.19
C LYS A 333 9.34 -14.27 19.54
N LEU A 334 8.18 -13.81 19.98
CA LEU A 334 8.01 -13.04 21.22
C LEU A 334 7.58 -13.98 22.35
N GLU A 335 8.51 -14.26 23.26
CA GLU A 335 8.30 -15.12 24.43
C GLU A 335 8.81 -14.42 25.71
N PRO A 336 7.94 -14.09 26.69
CA PRO A 336 8.37 -13.46 27.92
C PRO A 336 9.25 -14.41 28.73
N LYS A 337 10.26 -13.86 29.41
CA LYS A 337 11.22 -14.61 30.23
C LYS A 337 10.86 -14.61 31.72
N SER A 338 9.82 -13.86 32.11
CA SER A 338 9.33 -13.71 33.48
C SER A 338 7.89 -13.15 33.51
N ASN A 339 7.21 -13.23 34.65
CA ASN A 339 5.95 -12.52 34.87
C ASN A 339 6.16 -11.00 34.88
N MET A 340 5.30 -10.23 34.21
CA MET A 340 5.40 -8.77 34.11
C MET A 340 4.05 -8.08 33.85
N ASP A 341 3.96 -6.75 33.98
CA ASP A 341 2.71 -6.02 33.69
C ASP A 341 2.39 -6.06 32.19
N SER A 342 3.39 -5.82 31.34
CA SER A 342 3.22 -5.81 29.89
C SER A 342 4.40 -6.38 29.11
N TYR A 343 4.11 -7.14 28.05
CA TYR A 343 5.13 -7.75 27.17
C TYR A 343 4.82 -7.55 25.68
N ALA A 344 5.85 -7.17 24.93
CA ALA A 344 5.90 -7.01 23.46
C ALA A 344 7.38 -6.81 23.05
N LEU A 345 7.64 -6.50 21.77
CA LEU A 345 8.95 -6.02 21.33
C LEU A 345 9.42 -4.80 22.15
N PHE A 346 8.51 -3.84 22.38
CA PHE A 346 8.67 -2.77 23.36
C PHE A 346 7.71 -2.98 24.53
N SER A 347 8.19 -3.61 25.60
CA SER A 347 7.41 -3.83 26.83
C SER A 347 6.89 -2.52 27.44
N PHE A 348 7.67 -1.43 27.36
CA PHE A 348 7.24 -0.10 27.81
C PHE A 348 7.87 1.05 27.01
N VAL A 349 7.03 1.85 26.35
CA VAL A 349 7.38 3.15 25.74
C VAL A 349 6.89 4.28 26.65
N ASP A 350 7.78 5.19 27.07
CA ASP A 350 7.39 6.33 27.90
C ASP A 350 6.91 7.52 27.06
N THR A 351 6.43 8.57 27.73
CA THR A 351 5.85 9.79 27.14
C THR A 351 6.74 10.50 26.10
N ALA A 352 8.07 10.41 26.24
CA ALA A 352 9.01 10.96 25.26
C ALA A 352 9.25 10.02 24.06
N GLY A 353 8.98 8.72 24.22
CA GLY A 353 9.28 7.69 23.24
C GLY A 353 8.48 7.83 21.95
N ILE A 354 9.14 7.59 20.81
CA ILE A 354 8.52 7.59 19.48
C ILE A 354 8.95 6.31 18.76
N ILE A 355 7.99 5.56 18.22
CA ILE A 355 8.26 4.51 17.23
C ILE A 355 7.54 4.93 15.97
N LYS A 356 8.25 5.02 14.84
CA LYS A 356 7.63 5.42 13.58
C LYS A 356 8.08 4.60 12.38
N ASP A 357 7.22 4.58 11.37
CA ASP A 357 7.53 4.12 10.02
C ASP A 357 8.15 2.71 10.01
N LEU A 358 7.55 1.79 10.78
CA LEU A 358 8.09 0.45 11.06
C LEU A 358 7.09 -0.65 10.66
N ASN A 359 7.50 -1.56 9.78
CA ASN A 359 6.77 -2.77 9.46
C ASN A 359 7.24 -3.94 10.34
N ILE A 360 6.32 -4.82 10.74
CA ILE A 360 6.65 -6.09 11.40
C ILE A 360 5.81 -7.20 10.78
N GLU A 361 6.44 -8.33 10.44
CA GLU A 361 5.80 -9.41 9.71
C GLU A 361 6.11 -10.82 10.24
N ASN A 362 5.12 -11.70 10.09
CA ASN A 362 5.20 -13.14 10.40
C ASN A 362 5.59 -13.43 11.87
N VAL A 363 4.96 -12.72 12.81
CA VAL A 363 5.26 -12.84 14.25
C VAL A 363 4.57 -14.04 14.89
N SER A 364 5.30 -14.73 15.76
CA SER A 364 4.74 -15.72 16.69
C SER A 364 4.87 -15.22 18.13
N TYR A 365 3.74 -14.91 18.76
CA TYR A 365 3.67 -14.61 20.19
C TYR A 365 3.27 -15.88 20.95
N SER A 366 4.05 -16.23 21.97
CA SER A 366 3.69 -17.26 22.95
C SER A 366 4.05 -16.80 24.34
N ASN A 367 3.14 -16.99 25.31
CA ASN A 367 3.39 -16.54 26.67
C ASN A 367 4.32 -17.45 27.50
N ALA A 368 4.76 -18.58 26.94
CA ALA A 368 5.70 -19.55 27.53
C ALA A 368 5.36 -20.00 28.97
N GLY A 369 4.08 -19.93 29.38
CA GLY A 369 3.62 -20.27 30.73
C GLY A 369 3.77 -19.14 31.78
N TYR A 370 4.33 -17.98 31.40
CA TYR A 370 4.32 -16.80 32.25
C TYR A 370 2.96 -16.08 32.22
N THR A 371 2.76 -15.18 33.18
CA THR A 371 1.60 -14.29 33.25
C THR A 371 2.03 -12.87 32.94
N CYS A 372 1.65 -12.39 31.76
CA CYS A 372 1.66 -10.98 31.40
C CYS A 372 0.23 -10.45 31.49
N LYS A 373 0.03 -9.23 31.99
CA LYS A 373 -1.32 -8.66 32.10
C LYS A 373 -1.80 -8.11 30.76
N TYR A 374 -0.92 -7.38 30.05
CA TYR A 374 -1.17 -6.83 28.72
C TYR A 374 -0.11 -7.30 27.73
N GLU A 375 -0.55 -7.74 26.56
CA GLU A 375 0.33 -8.37 25.56
C GLU A 375 0.11 -7.72 24.19
N ALA A 376 1.20 -7.57 23.42
CA ALA A 376 1.15 -7.10 22.05
C ALA A 376 2.34 -7.58 21.21
N ILE A 377 2.30 -7.32 19.90
CA ILE A 377 3.47 -7.50 19.02
C ILE A 377 4.41 -6.30 19.18
N LEU A 378 3.92 -5.08 18.95
CA LEU A 378 4.78 -3.90 18.95
C LEU A 378 4.99 -3.33 20.37
N THR A 379 3.92 -2.93 21.08
CA THR A 379 4.04 -2.26 22.40
C THR A 379 3.17 -2.89 23.50
N GLY A 380 3.79 -3.33 24.60
CA GLY A 380 3.06 -3.84 25.75
C GLY A 380 2.28 -2.70 26.43
N ARG A 381 2.97 -1.58 26.64
CA ARG A 381 2.40 -0.31 27.10
C ARG A 381 3.01 0.86 26.35
N ASN A 382 2.16 1.69 25.74
CA ASN A 382 2.54 2.95 25.13
C ASN A 382 2.07 4.15 25.95
N ASN A 383 2.99 4.96 26.49
CA ASN A 383 2.70 6.32 26.94
C ASN A 383 3.08 7.39 25.89
N GLY A 384 3.87 7.03 24.87
CA GLY A 384 4.44 7.94 23.86
C GLY A 384 3.68 7.90 22.52
N THR A 385 4.40 8.03 21.41
CA THR A 385 3.83 8.06 20.05
C THR A 385 4.24 6.83 19.25
N ILE A 386 3.25 6.15 18.67
CA ILE A 386 3.45 5.15 17.61
C ILE A 386 2.81 5.72 16.34
N THR A 387 3.54 5.79 15.23
CA THR A 387 2.94 6.31 13.98
C THR A 387 3.48 5.68 12.70
N GLY A 388 2.62 5.39 11.71
CA GLY A 388 3.06 4.73 10.48
C GLY A 388 3.61 3.31 10.70
N CYS A 389 3.18 2.64 11.78
CA CYS A 389 3.66 1.31 12.12
C CYS A 389 2.61 0.25 11.77
N HIS A 390 3.04 -0.87 11.22
CA HIS A 390 2.13 -1.85 10.64
C HIS A 390 2.52 -3.29 10.97
N ILE A 391 1.54 -4.09 11.38
CA ILE A 391 1.67 -5.54 11.56
C ILE A 391 1.04 -6.24 10.36
N LYS A 392 1.81 -7.03 9.60
CA LYS A 392 1.39 -7.66 8.33
C LYS A 392 1.95 -9.08 8.19
N GLY A 393 1.70 -9.77 7.08
CA GLY A 393 2.06 -11.21 6.95
C GLY A 393 1.23 -12.10 7.89
N ASN A 394 1.66 -13.34 8.16
CA ASN A 394 0.90 -14.31 8.95
C ASN A 394 1.29 -14.26 10.44
N ASN A 395 0.52 -13.56 11.27
CA ASN A 395 0.82 -13.35 12.68
C ASN A 395 -0.02 -14.24 13.59
N SER A 396 0.51 -14.64 14.74
CA SER A 396 -0.21 -15.49 15.71
C SER A 396 0.03 -15.09 17.15
N PHE A 397 -1.03 -15.16 17.96
CA PHE A 397 -0.97 -15.16 19.42
C PHE A 397 -1.42 -16.51 19.96
N THR A 398 -0.57 -17.17 20.73
CA THR A 398 -0.85 -18.47 21.35
C THR A 398 -0.64 -18.41 22.87
N GLY A 399 -1.56 -18.98 23.65
CA GLY A 399 -1.35 -19.13 25.10
C GLY A 399 -2.61 -19.30 25.93
N GLU A 400 -2.45 -19.95 27.09
CA GLU A 400 -3.56 -20.26 28.01
C GLU A 400 -3.71 -19.23 29.15
N SER A 401 -2.60 -18.59 29.56
CA SER A 401 -2.55 -17.59 30.64
C SER A 401 -2.65 -16.14 30.16
N VAL A 402 -2.75 -15.91 28.85
CA VAL A 402 -2.99 -14.58 28.26
C VAL A 402 -4.31 -14.02 28.79
N LYS A 403 -4.32 -12.74 29.19
CA LYS A 403 -5.53 -12.07 29.66
C LYS A 403 -6.05 -11.04 28.67
N GLN A 404 -5.16 -10.19 28.14
CA GLN A 404 -5.53 -8.95 27.46
C GLN A 404 -4.53 -8.66 26.30
N ALA A 405 -4.93 -8.93 25.06
CA ALA A 405 -4.05 -8.84 23.88
C ALA A 405 -4.50 -7.76 22.89
N GLY A 406 -3.55 -7.03 22.32
CA GLY A 406 -3.76 -6.11 21.18
C GLY A 406 -2.64 -6.26 20.16
N GLY A 407 -2.90 -6.16 18.86
CA GLY A 407 -1.84 -6.32 17.84
C GLY A 407 -0.73 -5.28 17.97
N ILE A 408 -1.08 -3.99 17.94
CA ILE A 408 -0.11 -2.87 18.10
C ILE A 408 0.18 -2.58 19.58
N ALA A 409 -0.86 -2.51 20.44
CA ALA A 409 -0.72 -2.03 21.81
C ALA A 409 -1.56 -2.80 22.85
N GLY A 410 -0.92 -3.26 23.93
CA GLY A 410 -1.62 -3.83 25.08
C GLY A 410 -2.37 -2.75 25.90
N ILE A 411 -1.68 -1.66 26.23
CA ILE A 411 -2.31 -0.41 26.68
C ILE A 411 -1.80 0.76 25.84
N ASN A 412 -2.70 1.57 25.28
CA ASN A 412 -2.37 2.89 24.78
C ASN A 412 -2.79 3.98 25.77
N LYS A 413 -1.84 4.78 26.25
CA LYS A 413 -2.05 6.03 27.00
C LYS A 413 -1.60 7.28 26.24
N GLY A 414 -0.71 7.10 25.26
CA GLY A 414 -0.28 8.16 24.35
C GLY A 414 -1.07 8.10 23.03
N TYR A 415 -0.35 7.99 21.93
CA TYR A 415 -0.91 8.10 20.58
C TYR A 415 -0.54 6.91 19.71
N VAL A 416 -1.52 6.40 18.96
CA VAL A 416 -1.33 5.46 17.83
C VAL A 416 -1.96 6.11 16.60
N ILE A 417 -1.18 6.39 15.56
CA ILE A 417 -1.57 7.25 14.44
C ILE A 417 -1.13 6.68 13.09
N ASN A 418 -2.00 6.54 12.10
CA ASN A 418 -1.65 5.95 10.78
C ASN A 418 -1.15 4.48 10.86
N CYS A 419 -1.56 3.72 11.87
CA CYS A 419 -1.07 2.36 12.11
C CYS A 419 -2.06 1.29 11.63
N SER A 420 -1.56 0.10 11.32
CA SER A 420 -2.43 -1.05 10.96
C SER A 420 -2.05 -2.37 11.60
N ALA A 421 -3.04 -3.26 11.68
CA ALA A 421 -2.88 -4.63 12.14
C ALA A 421 -3.66 -5.58 11.23
N GLU A 422 -2.93 -6.48 10.57
CA GLU A 422 -3.46 -7.37 9.56
C GLU A 422 -3.14 -8.84 9.88
N ASN A 423 -4.06 -9.74 9.50
CA ASN A 423 -3.81 -11.18 9.44
C ASN A 423 -3.24 -11.76 10.77
N ILE A 424 -3.79 -11.31 11.90
CA ILE A 424 -3.43 -11.82 13.23
C ILE A 424 -4.44 -12.89 13.66
N ASP A 425 -3.96 -14.10 13.90
CA ASP A 425 -4.72 -15.20 14.50
C ASP A 425 -4.60 -15.21 16.03
N PHE A 426 -5.69 -14.94 16.74
CA PHE A 426 -5.75 -14.94 18.20
C PHE A 426 -6.23 -16.28 18.76
N GLN A 427 -5.29 -17.21 18.95
CA GLN A 427 -5.49 -18.54 19.55
C GLN A 427 -5.43 -18.49 21.09
N LEU A 428 -6.35 -17.73 21.69
CA LEU A 428 -6.33 -17.33 23.10
C LEU A 428 -7.66 -17.63 23.84
N PRO A 429 -8.02 -18.91 24.08
CA PRO A 429 -9.39 -19.32 24.43
C PRO A 429 -9.93 -18.73 25.74
N ASN A 430 -9.05 -18.29 26.65
CA ASN A 430 -9.40 -17.67 27.94
C ASN A 430 -9.13 -16.16 27.98
N ALA A 431 -8.71 -15.55 26.88
CA ALA A 431 -8.31 -14.14 26.81
C ALA A 431 -9.34 -13.26 26.09
N GLN A 432 -9.08 -11.96 26.13
CA GLN A 432 -9.78 -10.92 25.38
C GLN A 432 -8.78 -10.26 24.42
N ALA A 433 -9.18 -10.00 23.18
CA ALA A 433 -8.27 -9.55 22.13
C ALA A 433 -8.78 -8.33 21.33
N SER A 434 -7.89 -7.72 20.55
CA SER A 434 -8.20 -6.66 19.60
C SER A 434 -7.12 -6.49 18.54
N GLY A 435 -7.47 -5.94 17.37
CA GLY A 435 -6.52 -5.71 16.28
C GLY A 435 -5.48 -4.65 16.60
N ILE A 436 -5.90 -3.45 17.02
CA ILE A 436 -4.96 -2.33 17.28
C ILE A 436 -4.59 -2.25 18.76
N SER A 437 -5.54 -1.92 19.64
CA SER A 437 -5.22 -1.65 21.05
C SER A 437 -6.20 -2.28 22.03
N PHE A 438 -5.72 -3.06 22.99
CA PHE A 438 -6.61 -3.70 23.96
C PHE A 438 -7.32 -2.67 24.85
N SER A 439 -6.57 -1.82 25.57
CA SER A 439 -7.13 -0.76 26.42
C SER A 439 -6.57 0.59 25.99
N ASN A 440 -7.46 1.49 25.57
CA ASN A 440 -7.10 2.83 25.11
C ASN A 440 -7.57 3.90 26.10
N PHE A 441 -6.62 4.55 26.77
CA PHE A 441 -6.78 5.79 27.53
C PHE A 441 -6.40 7.04 26.72
N GLY A 442 -5.62 6.85 25.65
CA GLY A 442 -5.09 7.91 24.80
C GLY A 442 -5.92 8.11 23.52
N GLN A 443 -5.23 8.30 22.39
CA GLN A 443 -5.87 8.49 21.08
C GLN A 443 -5.45 7.39 20.09
N LEU A 444 -6.44 6.80 19.41
CA LEU A 444 -6.28 5.97 18.21
C LEU A 444 -6.81 6.77 17.03
N LEU A 445 -5.94 7.19 16.11
CA LEU A 445 -6.31 8.10 15.03
C LEU A 445 -5.85 7.53 13.69
N ASN A 446 -6.73 7.51 12.68
CA ASN A 446 -6.33 7.14 11.32
C ASN A 446 -5.77 5.70 11.22
N CYS A 447 -6.32 4.75 11.97
CA CYS A 447 -5.82 3.37 12.06
C CYS A 447 -6.81 2.34 11.49
N TYR A 448 -6.32 1.21 10.98
CA TYR A 448 -7.19 0.13 10.51
C TYR A 448 -6.80 -1.28 10.95
N MET A 449 -7.79 -2.15 11.03
CA MET A 449 -7.59 -3.60 11.16
C MET A 449 -8.11 -4.30 9.91
N ALA A 450 -7.38 -5.29 9.39
CA ALA A 450 -7.89 -6.18 8.37
C ALA A 450 -7.67 -7.67 8.73
N SER A 451 -8.62 -8.53 8.35
CA SER A 451 -8.41 -9.98 8.29
C SER A 451 -7.83 -10.66 9.54
N CYS A 452 -8.11 -10.15 10.74
CA CYS A 452 -7.77 -10.83 11.99
C CYS A 452 -8.81 -11.92 12.33
N ASP A 453 -8.37 -13.00 12.97
CA ASP A 453 -9.25 -14.06 13.48
C ASP A 453 -9.34 -14.01 15.01
N PHE A 454 -10.57 -13.91 15.53
CA PHE A 454 -10.88 -13.88 16.95
C PHE A 454 -11.71 -15.10 17.40
N THR A 455 -11.87 -16.13 16.56
CA THR A 455 -12.69 -17.33 16.80
C THR A 455 -12.38 -17.97 18.15
N ASN A 456 -11.09 -18.09 18.48
CA ASN A 456 -10.59 -18.73 19.69
C ASN A 456 -10.32 -17.73 20.82
N THR A 457 -11.21 -16.75 21.02
CA THR A 457 -11.13 -15.77 22.12
C THR A 457 -12.47 -15.64 22.88
N LEU A 458 -12.46 -15.12 24.12
CA LEU A 458 -13.70 -14.97 24.93
C LEU A 458 -14.61 -13.85 24.44
N SER A 459 -14.01 -12.75 23.98
CA SER A 459 -14.66 -11.53 23.51
C SER A 459 -13.60 -10.58 22.96
N SER A 460 -13.88 -9.89 21.86
CA SER A 460 -12.86 -9.11 21.15
C SER A 460 -13.44 -7.83 20.51
N GLY A 461 -12.60 -6.88 20.12
CA GLY A 461 -13.01 -5.70 19.35
C GLY A 461 -12.01 -5.39 18.24
N GLY A 462 -12.47 -5.09 17.03
CA GLY A 462 -11.58 -5.04 15.84
C GLY A 462 -10.50 -3.97 15.95
N ILE A 463 -10.85 -2.70 16.18
CA ILE A 463 -9.86 -1.65 16.52
C ILE A 463 -9.45 -1.76 17.99
N CYS A 464 -10.41 -1.73 18.91
CA CYS A 464 -10.12 -1.64 20.34
C CYS A 464 -11.05 -2.51 21.21
N TYR A 465 -10.49 -3.16 22.24
CA TYR A 465 -11.33 -3.90 23.19
C TYR A 465 -12.01 -2.99 24.21
N THR A 466 -11.30 -2.01 24.80
CA THR A 466 -11.88 -1.08 25.79
C THR A 466 -11.39 0.35 25.57
N MET A 467 -12.33 1.23 25.23
CA MET A 467 -12.16 2.68 25.21
C MET A 467 -12.47 3.26 26.60
N GLU A 468 -11.44 3.80 27.25
CA GLU A 468 -11.46 4.27 28.65
C GLU A 468 -11.91 5.75 28.74
N PRO A 469 -12.29 6.25 29.93
CA PRO A 469 -12.79 7.62 30.10
C PRO A 469 -11.85 8.72 29.56
N ARG A 470 -12.41 9.55 28.68
CA ARG A 470 -11.76 10.66 27.94
C ARG A 470 -10.78 10.24 26.83
N SER A 471 -10.72 8.97 26.46
CA SER A 471 -9.99 8.51 25.27
C SER A 471 -10.68 8.90 23.96
N GLU A 472 -9.94 8.85 22.85
CA GLU A 472 -10.45 9.13 21.50
C GLU A 472 -10.14 7.99 20.52
N MET A 473 -11.11 7.63 19.68
CA MET A 473 -10.92 6.86 18.46
C MET A 473 -11.54 7.65 17.31
N LYS A 474 -10.73 8.02 16.30
CA LYS A 474 -11.19 8.82 15.16
C LYS A 474 -10.60 8.36 13.83
N ASN A 475 -11.42 8.37 12.79
CA ASN A 475 -11.03 8.00 11.43
C ASN A 475 -10.45 6.58 11.33
N CYS A 476 -11.09 5.61 11.97
CA CYS A 476 -10.61 4.23 11.98
C CYS A 476 -11.58 3.31 11.24
N TYR A 477 -11.05 2.36 10.46
CA TYR A 477 -11.88 1.40 9.72
C TYR A 477 -11.48 -0.06 10.02
N THR A 478 -12.43 -0.99 9.90
CA THR A 478 -12.15 -2.43 9.90
C THR A 478 -12.64 -3.12 8.63
N TYR A 479 -11.73 -3.78 7.90
CA TYR A 479 -12.05 -4.60 6.75
C TYR A 479 -12.02 -6.09 7.12
N LYS A 480 -13.18 -6.74 6.99
CA LYS A 480 -13.38 -8.19 6.99
C LYS A 480 -12.68 -8.93 8.13
N THR A 481 -13.39 -9.16 9.22
CA THR A 481 -12.92 -10.08 10.26
C THR A 481 -13.00 -11.54 9.77
N ILE A 482 -11.96 -12.36 9.96
CA ILE A 482 -11.98 -13.78 9.53
C ILE A 482 -13.00 -14.59 10.36
N GLY A 483 -12.99 -14.39 11.68
CA GLY A 483 -13.83 -15.14 12.61
C GLY A 483 -14.05 -14.43 13.94
N TYR A 484 -15.16 -14.74 14.60
CA TYR A 484 -15.63 -14.06 15.81
C TYR A 484 -15.67 -14.98 17.03
N PRO A 485 -15.49 -14.43 18.25
CA PRO A 485 -15.76 -15.12 19.50
C PRO A 485 -17.13 -15.80 19.51
N SER A 486 -17.20 -16.96 20.17
CA SER A 486 -18.46 -17.67 20.38
C SER A 486 -19.57 -16.74 20.96
N LYS A 487 -20.80 -16.93 20.49
CA LYS A 487 -21.97 -16.06 20.80
C LYS A 487 -21.83 -14.60 20.32
N LYS A 488 -20.95 -14.32 19.34
CA LYS A 488 -20.72 -12.99 18.75
C LYS A 488 -20.44 -11.91 19.81
N LYS A 489 -19.58 -12.20 20.78
CA LYS A 489 -19.10 -11.21 21.76
C LYS A 489 -18.04 -10.30 21.13
N TYR A 490 -18.46 -9.56 20.10
CA TYR A 490 -17.56 -8.80 19.24
C TYR A 490 -18.15 -7.45 18.86
N GLY A 491 -17.31 -6.41 18.86
CA GLY A 491 -17.62 -5.11 18.26
C GLY A 491 -16.61 -4.80 17.16
N SER A 492 -17.07 -4.53 15.94
CA SER A 492 -16.19 -4.35 14.78
C SER A 492 -15.19 -3.22 14.96
N LEU A 493 -15.61 -2.11 15.56
CA LEU A 493 -14.70 -1.04 15.95
C LEU A 493 -14.28 -1.23 17.41
N VAL A 494 -15.25 -1.27 18.32
CA VAL A 494 -15.00 -1.22 19.78
C VAL A 494 -15.86 -2.24 20.54
N TYR A 495 -15.25 -3.05 21.40
CA TYR A 495 -16.03 -3.96 22.25
C TYR A 495 -16.71 -3.24 23.43
N LYS A 496 -15.97 -2.43 24.19
CA LYS A 496 -16.50 -1.64 25.32
C LYS A 496 -16.09 -0.18 25.24
N SER A 497 -17.02 0.71 25.58
CA SER A 497 -16.78 2.15 25.62
C SER A 497 -17.33 2.79 26.90
N ASN A 498 -16.53 3.65 27.54
CA ASN A 498 -16.87 4.35 28.78
C ASN A 498 -16.47 5.83 28.68
N ASN A 499 -17.45 6.74 28.64
CA ASN A 499 -17.25 8.20 28.66
C ASN A 499 -16.10 8.69 27.75
N CYS A 500 -16.12 8.26 26.49
CA CYS A 500 -15.05 8.47 25.51
C CYS A 500 -15.57 9.08 24.20
N THR A 501 -14.68 9.43 23.27
CA THR A 501 -15.04 9.88 21.92
C THR A 501 -14.79 8.78 20.91
N ILE A 502 -15.82 8.43 20.13
CA ILE A 502 -15.74 7.50 19.00
C ILE A 502 -16.41 8.20 17.82
N GLU A 503 -15.65 8.53 16.77
CA GLU A 503 -16.12 9.32 15.63
C GLU A 503 -15.49 8.87 14.31
N SER A 504 -16.23 8.96 13.21
CA SER A 504 -15.76 8.58 11.86
C SER A 504 -15.19 7.16 11.83
N GLY A 505 -16.03 6.20 12.22
CA GLY A 505 -15.66 4.78 12.31
C GLY A 505 -16.38 3.96 11.25
N LEU A 506 -15.68 3.11 10.50
CA LEU A 506 -16.25 2.36 9.38
C LEU A 506 -16.03 0.84 9.49
N TYR A 507 -17.05 0.03 9.22
CA TYR A 507 -16.93 -1.44 9.23
C TYR A 507 -17.84 -2.11 8.21
N CYS A 508 -17.41 -3.24 7.64
CA CYS A 508 -18.20 -4.02 6.68
C CYS A 508 -18.89 -5.26 7.26
N ASP A 509 -18.58 -5.62 8.50
CA ASP A 509 -19.08 -6.83 9.14
C ASP A 509 -20.57 -6.68 9.53
N VAL A 510 -21.48 -6.96 8.58
CA VAL A 510 -22.94 -6.72 8.70
C VAL A 510 -23.65 -7.41 9.86
N ASP A 511 -23.01 -8.43 10.43
CA ASP A 511 -23.65 -9.43 11.30
C ASP A 511 -23.31 -9.21 12.80
N VAL A 512 -22.65 -8.09 13.10
CA VAL A 512 -22.14 -7.63 14.40
C VAL A 512 -22.32 -6.10 14.53
N ARG A 513 -22.09 -5.54 15.72
CA ARG A 513 -22.23 -4.10 15.98
C ARG A 513 -20.87 -3.40 15.82
N GLY A 514 -20.86 -2.17 15.29
CA GLY A 514 -19.66 -1.33 15.33
C GLY A 514 -19.13 -1.09 16.75
N VAL A 515 -20.03 -0.81 17.70
CA VAL A 515 -19.73 -0.79 19.14
C VAL A 515 -20.63 -1.77 19.89
N TYR A 516 -20.04 -2.73 20.62
CA TYR A 516 -20.81 -3.83 21.23
C TYR A 516 -21.51 -3.41 22.54
N ASP A 517 -20.75 -2.81 23.47
CA ASP A 517 -21.20 -2.33 24.78
C ASP A 517 -20.82 -0.85 24.98
N THR A 518 -21.79 -0.06 25.46
CA THR A 518 -21.70 1.41 25.53
C THR A 518 -22.18 1.92 26.88
N TYR A 519 -21.29 2.62 27.59
CA TYR A 519 -21.59 3.31 28.83
C TYR A 519 -21.17 4.78 28.72
N GLN A 520 -22.09 5.71 28.96
CA GLN A 520 -21.86 7.17 28.90
C GLN A 520 -21.15 7.66 27.61
N THR A 521 -21.22 6.88 26.53
CA THR A 521 -20.58 7.15 25.24
C THR A 521 -21.68 7.23 24.18
N THR A 522 -21.59 8.20 23.28
CA THR A 522 -22.46 8.31 22.11
C THR A 522 -21.58 8.36 20.87
N PRO A 523 -21.32 7.21 20.21
CA PRO A 523 -20.57 7.17 18.97
C PRO A 523 -21.23 8.03 17.89
N LYS A 524 -20.43 8.72 17.08
CA LYS A 524 -20.88 9.59 15.99
C LYS A 524 -20.29 9.11 14.68
N GLN A 525 -20.96 9.39 13.56
CA GLN A 525 -20.41 9.13 12.22
C GLN A 525 -19.87 7.69 12.10
N ILE A 526 -20.69 6.71 12.53
CA ILE A 526 -20.37 5.29 12.45
C ILE A 526 -21.09 4.72 11.24
N TYR A 527 -20.33 4.25 10.25
CA TYR A 527 -20.85 3.82 8.96
C TYR A 527 -20.69 2.32 8.77
N THR A 528 -21.72 1.69 8.21
CA THR A 528 -21.55 0.38 7.56
C THR A 528 -21.14 0.59 6.10
N TYR A 529 -20.40 -0.36 5.53
CA TYR A 529 -20.04 -0.36 4.11
C TYR A 529 -20.03 -1.77 3.51
N ASP A 530 -20.24 -1.88 2.21
CA ASP A 530 -20.15 -3.17 1.50
C ASP A 530 -18.69 -3.50 1.14
N GLU A 531 -18.22 -4.70 1.52
CA GLU A 531 -16.81 -5.11 1.37
C GLU A 531 -16.35 -5.27 -0.08
N ASN A 532 -17.27 -5.45 -1.03
CA ASN A 532 -16.96 -5.72 -2.44
C ASN A 532 -16.87 -4.44 -3.26
N THR A 533 -17.69 -3.45 -2.92
CA THR A 533 -17.77 -2.15 -3.60
C THR A 533 -17.01 -1.04 -2.88
N MET A 534 -16.64 -1.23 -1.61
CA MET A 534 -15.99 -0.24 -0.74
C MET A 534 -16.80 1.07 -0.64
N LYS A 535 -18.12 0.94 -0.54
CA LYS A 535 -19.09 2.04 -0.44
C LYS A 535 -19.92 1.96 0.83
N ALA A 536 -20.09 3.10 1.49
CA ALA A 536 -20.96 3.27 2.64
C ALA A 536 -22.41 3.55 2.22
N GLU A 537 -23.28 3.70 3.22
CA GLU A 537 -24.67 4.15 3.04
C GLU A 537 -24.73 5.44 2.20
N ASN A 538 -25.59 5.43 1.16
CA ASN A 538 -25.71 6.46 0.10
C ASN A 538 -24.61 6.46 -0.99
N ASP A 539 -24.02 5.30 -1.31
CA ASP A 539 -23.07 5.11 -2.43
C ASP A 539 -21.73 5.86 -2.31
N ILE A 540 -21.48 6.54 -1.18
CA ILE A 540 -20.24 7.30 -0.92
C ILE A 540 -19.07 6.32 -0.75
N PRO A 541 -17.96 6.48 -1.49
CA PRO A 541 -16.75 5.69 -1.29
C PRO A 541 -16.19 5.82 0.15
N VAL A 542 -15.79 4.69 0.73
CA VAL A 542 -15.16 4.64 2.07
C VAL A 542 -13.94 5.56 2.17
N ILE A 543 -13.12 5.57 1.12
CA ILE A 543 -11.93 6.42 0.99
C ILE A 543 -12.26 7.93 1.07
N ASP A 544 -13.38 8.36 0.50
CA ASP A 544 -13.78 9.78 0.51
C ASP A 544 -14.18 10.20 1.93
N ILE A 545 -14.91 9.37 2.67
CA ILE A 545 -15.27 9.63 4.08
C ILE A 545 -14.00 9.80 4.91
N LEU A 546 -13.04 8.90 4.73
CA LEU A 546 -11.79 8.87 5.48
C LEU A 546 -10.86 10.06 5.15
N ASN A 547 -10.74 10.45 3.87
CA ASN A 547 -9.87 11.55 3.43
C ASN A 547 -10.49 12.94 3.65
N ASN A 548 -11.82 13.05 3.55
CA ASN A 548 -12.53 14.28 3.94
C ASN A 548 -12.36 14.53 5.44
N TRP A 549 -12.42 13.50 6.29
CA TRP A 549 -12.12 13.67 7.72
C TRP A 549 -10.71 14.25 7.95
N ILE A 550 -9.68 13.74 7.25
CA ILE A 550 -8.31 14.29 7.36
C ILE A 550 -8.30 15.76 6.94
N SER A 551 -8.91 16.08 5.80
CA SER A 551 -8.97 17.45 5.26
C SER A 551 -9.64 18.43 6.22
N ASP A 552 -10.72 18.00 6.88
CA ASP A 552 -11.50 18.82 7.82
C ASP A 552 -10.87 18.91 9.23
N ASN A 553 -10.10 17.89 9.66
CA ASN A 553 -9.69 17.74 11.07
C ASN A 553 -8.17 17.80 11.31
N ALA A 554 -7.30 17.64 10.31
CA ALA A 554 -5.85 17.62 10.51
C ALA A 554 -5.33 18.89 11.22
N GLN A 555 -5.92 20.06 10.93
CA GLN A 555 -5.57 21.34 11.55
C GLN A 555 -5.83 21.39 13.07
N LEU A 556 -6.68 20.49 13.61
CA LEU A 556 -6.92 20.36 15.05
C LEU A 556 -5.76 19.63 15.77
N TYR A 557 -4.84 19.04 15.01
CA TYR A 557 -3.70 18.27 15.51
C TYR A 557 -2.39 18.73 14.84
N PRO A 558 -1.96 20.00 15.01
CA PRO A 558 -0.84 20.58 14.25
C PRO A 558 0.51 19.88 14.45
N GLU A 559 0.68 19.16 15.56
CA GLU A 559 1.88 18.34 15.87
C GLU A 559 1.81 16.91 15.30
N LYS A 560 0.84 16.61 14.41
CA LYS A 560 0.59 15.28 13.86
C LYS A 560 0.50 15.30 12.34
N ILE A 561 1.09 14.30 11.72
CA ILE A 561 0.97 14.04 10.27
C ILE A 561 -0.07 12.93 10.10
N PHE A 562 -1.02 13.13 9.18
CA PHE A 562 -2.01 12.12 8.80
C PHE A 562 -1.72 11.64 7.38
N TYR A 563 -1.63 10.32 7.22
CA TYR A 563 -1.45 9.70 5.91
C TYR A 563 -2.82 9.58 5.23
N GLN A 564 -2.91 9.98 3.96
CA GLN A 564 -4.15 9.86 3.18
C GLN A 564 -4.44 8.38 2.91
N TRP A 565 -5.72 8.02 3.00
CA TRP A 565 -6.20 6.70 2.63
C TRP A 565 -6.21 6.54 1.12
N ILE A 566 -5.94 5.33 0.68
CA ILE A 566 -5.60 4.99 -0.70
C ILE A 566 -6.26 3.65 -1.06
N LYS A 567 -6.79 3.49 -2.26
CA LYS A 567 -7.71 2.37 -2.56
C LYS A 567 -7.00 1.03 -2.73
N GLY A 568 -7.18 0.15 -1.75
CA GLY A 568 -6.81 -1.28 -1.81
C GLY A 568 -5.54 -1.60 -1.06
N ASP A 569 -5.64 -2.02 0.21
CA ASP A 569 -4.48 -2.38 1.00
C ASP A 569 -3.77 -3.61 0.44
N ILE A 570 -2.65 -3.32 -0.22
CA ILE A 570 -1.65 -4.28 -0.65
C ILE A 570 -0.89 -4.66 0.63
N PRO A 571 -1.08 -5.87 1.20
CA PRO A 571 -0.08 -6.41 2.11
C PRO A 571 1.26 -6.44 1.34
N PRO A 572 2.38 -6.04 1.97
CA PRO A 572 3.68 -6.10 1.34
C PRO A 572 3.92 -7.54 0.88
N ILE A 573 4.38 -7.64 -0.36
CA ILE A 573 4.83 -8.92 -0.89
C ILE A 573 6.25 -9.11 -0.36
N ILE A 574 6.37 -10.05 0.58
CA ILE A 574 7.61 -10.54 1.17
C ILE A 574 8.62 -10.85 0.06
N LEU A 575 9.85 -10.36 0.20
CA LEU A 575 10.99 -10.85 -0.57
C LEU A 575 11.59 -12.04 0.18
N GLU A 576 11.45 -13.24 -0.37
CA GLU A 576 12.16 -14.43 0.12
C GLU A 576 13.59 -14.44 -0.43
N LEU A 577 14.59 -14.50 0.46
CA LEU A 577 15.95 -14.88 0.11
C LEU A 577 16.08 -16.42 0.07
N ARG A 578 16.90 -16.91 -0.87
CA ARG A 578 17.38 -18.30 -0.92
C ARG A 578 18.69 -18.47 -0.15
#